data_AF-A0A540W1G3-F1
#
_entry.id   AF-A0A540W1G3-F1
#
_cell.length_a   1.000
_cell.length_b   1.000
_cell.length_c   1.000
_cell.angle_alpha   90.00
_cell.angle_beta   90.00
_cell.angle_gamma   90.00
#
_symmetry.space_group_name_H-M   'P 1'
#
loop_
_entity.id
_entity.type
_entity.pdbx_description
1 polymer ?
#
loop_
_entity_poly.entity_id
_entity_poly.type
_entity_poly.pdbx_seq_one_letter_code
_entity_poly.pdbx_strand_id
1 'polypeptide(L)'
;MPDHLPTVFAMLGPGGRRFADPQSWTRLEVEIGTELPSDYKEFIDEYAPIRVNSHLSFDHPATERWNLLDEIRQTEQAFRDADWDGLPHPDTGAEGVLIPALSTDIGFKVFLSRSPRTPGWSVVVHDRDEGGYWEHAMSFAEWLHRHLIGEEVIHPNGTYFYPGPVKLKHLPMSPGERTVPWHGPERGM
;
A
#
# COMPACT_ATOMS: atom_id res chain seq x y z
N MET A 1 12.96 1.88 16.20
CA MET A 1 13.23 1.63 14.77
C MET A 1 13.39 2.98 14.09
N PRO A 2 14.31 3.13 13.12
CA PRO A 2 14.41 4.39 12.39
C PRO A 2 13.10 4.66 11.63
N ASP A 3 12.72 5.94 11.60
CA ASP A 3 11.62 6.40 10.76
C ASP A 3 12.09 6.35 9.29
N HIS A 4 11.47 5.48 8.50
CA HIS A 4 11.82 5.27 7.09
C HIS A 4 11.07 6.23 6.16
N LEU A 5 10.04 6.91 6.66
CA LEU A 5 9.20 7.77 5.83
C LEU A 5 10.00 8.94 5.23
N PRO A 6 10.90 9.63 5.96
CA PRO A 6 11.78 10.64 5.37
C PRO A 6 12.67 10.10 4.25
N THR A 7 13.14 8.86 4.37
CA THR A 7 13.97 8.21 3.35
C THR A 7 13.14 7.91 2.10
N VAL A 8 11.91 7.41 2.26
CA VAL A 8 10.97 7.22 1.15
C VAL A 8 10.71 8.55 0.46
N PHE A 9 10.39 9.62 1.20
CA PHE A 9 10.13 10.94 0.62
C PHE A 9 11.35 11.52 -0.11
N ALA A 10 12.55 11.30 0.42
CA ALA A 10 13.78 11.70 -0.27
C ALA A 10 13.96 10.98 -1.62
N MET A 11 13.55 9.71 -1.74
CA MET A 11 13.62 8.94 -2.99
C MET A 11 12.52 9.31 -4.00
N LEU A 12 11.35 9.75 -3.52
CA LEU A 12 10.20 10.06 -4.37
C LEU A 12 10.13 11.53 -4.76
N GLY A 13 10.74 12.43 -3.99
CA GLY A 13 10.59 13.87 -4.17
C GLY A 13 9.21 14.37 -3.72
N PRO A 14 8.84 15.63 -4.01
CA PRO A 14 7.58 16.22 -3.54
C PRO A 14 6.33 15.52 -4.11
N GLY A 15 5.34 15.22 -3.27
CA GLY A 15 4.07 14.57 -3.67
C GLY A 15 2.88 15.51 -3.78
N GLY A 16 2.89 16.61 -3.01
CA GLY A 16 2.00 17.76 -3.23
C GLY A 16 0.64 17.68 -2.54
N ARG A 17 0.35 16.59 -1.82
CA ARG A 17 -0.79 16.50 -0.89
C ARG A 17 -2.17 16.80 -1.47
N ARG A 18 -2.40 16.43 -2.73
CA ARG A 18 -3.54 16.90 -3.55
C ARG A 18 -4.91 16.60 -2.94
N PHE A 19 -5.04 15.51 -2.19
CA PHE A 19 -6.30 15.02 -1.63
C PHE A 19 -6.29 14.87 -0.11
N ALA A 20 -5.27 15.41 0.57
CA ALA A 20 -5.13 15.29 2.01
C ALA A 20 -6.36 15.89 2.71
N ASP A 21 -7.14 15.03 3.36
CA ASP A 21 -8.35 15.40 4.09
C ASP A 21 -8.46 14.53 5.35
N PRO A 22 -8.20 15.10 6.55
CA PRO A 22 -8.34 14.37 7.81
C PRO A 22 -9.72 13.73 8.01
N GLN A 23 -10.79 14.35 7.49
CA GLN A 23 -12.14 13.82 7.68
C GLN A 23 -12.35 12.51 6.89
N SER A 24 -11.75 12.38 5.71
CA SER A 24 -11.78 11.15 4.92
C SER A 24 -11.17 9.96 5.67
N TRP A 25 -10.06 10.18 6.38
CA TRP A 25 -9.43 9.16 7.23
C TRP A 25 -10.31 8.77 8.41
N THR A 26 -10.86 9.75 9.13
CA THR A 26 -11.77 9.46 10.25
C THR A 26 -12.96 8.62 9.81
N ARG A 27 -13.56 8.92 8.65
CA ARG A 27 -14.67 8.10 8.11
C ARG A 27 -14.20 6.69 7.78
N LEU A 28 -13.09 6.54 7.07
CA LEU A 28 -12.55 5.22 6.73
C LEU A 28 -12.26 4.39 7.98
N GLU A 29 -11.57 4.95 8.98
CA GLU A 29 -11.19 4.24 10.20
C GLU A 29 -12.39 3.84 11.06
N VAL A 30 -13.45 4.66 11.09
CA VAL A 30 -14.73 4.30 11.71
C VAL A 30 -15.39 3.12 10.98
N GLU A 31 -15.38 3.13 9.65
CA GLU A 31 -15.99 2.07 8.83
C GLU A 31 -15.25 0.73 8.96
N ILE A 32 -13.91 0.74 9.00
CA ILE A 32 -13.11 -0.49 9.17
C ILE A 32 -12.88 -0.87 10.65
N GLY A 33 -13.32 -0.03 11.59
CA GLY A 33 -13.23 -0.29 13.03
C GLY A 33 -11.81 -0.27 13.63
N THR A 34 -10.82 0.30 12.92
CA THR A 34 -9.44 0.43 13.43
C THR A 34 -8.75 1.68 12.88
N GLU A 35 -7.82 2.22 13.65
CA GLU A 35 -6.91 3.27 13.20
C GLU A 35 -5.79 2.68 12.34
N LEU A 36 -5.47 3.30 11.21
CA LEU A 36 -4.37 2.90 10.33
C LEU A 36 -3.02 3.49 10.78
N PRO A 37 -1.89 2.88 10.37
CA PRO A 37 -0.55 3.40 10.64
C PRO A 37 -0.40 4.85 10.16
N SER A 38 0.28 5.69 10.96
CA SER A 38 0.51 7.10 10.60
C SER A 38 1.41 7.24 9.38
N ASP A 39 2.44 6.40 9.25
CA ASP A 39 3.38 6.41 8.13
C ASP A 39 2.69 6.08 6.79
N TYR A 40 1.73 5.14 6.82
CA TYR A 40 0.87 4.86 5.68
C TYR A 40 -0.03 6.05 5.34
N LYS A 41 -0.74 6.62 6.31
CA LYS A 41 -1.61 7.78 6.08
C LYS A 41 -0.86 8.98 5.54
N GLU A 42 0.33 9.27 6.07
CA GLU A 42 1.18 10.37 5.60
C GLU A 42 1.65 10.14 4.16
N PHE A 43 2.04 8.91 3.80
CA PHE A 43 2.39 8.57 2.43
C PHE A 43 1.21 8.71 1.45
N ILE A 44 0.04 8.19 1.83
CA ILE A 44 -1.17 8.27 1.00
C ILE A 44 -1.59 9.72 0.81
N ASP A 45 -1.63 10.52 1.88
CA ASP A 45 -1.91 11.95 1.78
C ASP A 45 -0.92 12.64 0.84
N GLU A 46 0.37 12.33 0.95
CA GLU A 46 1.42 13.00 0.19
C GLU A 46 1.32 12.74 -1.31
N TYR A 47 1.09 11.50 -1.72
CA TYR A 47 1.18 11.13 -3.13
C TYR A 47 -0.12 10.62 -3.74
N ALA A 48 -0.96 9.90 -3.00
CA ALA A 48 -2.04 9.10 -3.57
C ALA A 48 -3.21 9.96 -4.11
N PRO A 49 -4.01 9.41 -5.04
CA PRO A 49 -3.86 8.10 -5.67
C PRO A 49 -2.83 8.14 -6.82
N ILE A 50 -1.91 7.17 -6.80
CA ILE A 50 -0.77 7.10 -7.72
C ILE A 50 -0.40 5.66 -8.07
N ARG A 51 0.41 5.55 -9.11
CA ARG A 51 1.22 4.37 -9.40
C ARG A 51 2.71 4.69 -9.26
N VAL A 52 3.43 3.86 -8.52
CA VAL A 52 4.89 3.89 -8.33
C VAL A 52 5.52 2.81 -9.21
N ASN A 53 6.54 3.18 -9.98
CA ASN A 53 7.28 2.33 -10.92
C ASN A 53 6.39 1.53 -11.90
N SER A 54 5.21 2.05 -12.22
CA SER A 54 4.17 1.33 -12.97
C SER A 54 3.69 0.02 -12.31
N HIS A 55 4.12 -0.27 -11.08
CA HIS A 55 3.99 -1.55 -10.41
C HIS A 55 3.05 -1.46 -9.21
N LEU A 56 3.38 -0.62 -8.23
CA LEU A 56 2.56 -0.43 -7.03
C LEU A 56 1.48 0.62 -7.28
N SER A 57 0.22 0.28 -7.04
CA SER A 57 -0.91 1.21 -7.15
C SER A 57 -1.51 1.49 -5.78
N PHE A 58 -1.69 2.77 -5.48
CA PHE A 58 -2.21 3.28 -4.22
C PHE A 58 -3.47 4.11 -4.46
N ASP A 59 -4.48 3.83 -3.65
CA ASP A 59 -5.77 4.52 -3.64
C ASP A 59 -5.83 5.53 -2.49
N HIS A 60 -6.80 6.45 -2.51
CA HIS A 60 -6.93 7.49 -1.49
C HIS A 60 -8.38 7.61 -1.01
N PRO A 61 -8.63 7.68 0.32
CA PRO A 61 -9.99 7.69 0.88
C PRO A 61 -10.85 8.89 0.48
N ALA A 62 -10.26 10.03 0.11
CA ALA A 62 -10.96 11.25 -0.26
C ALA A 62 -11.40 11.29 -1.72
N THR A 63 -11.04 10.28 -2.54
CA THR A 63 -11.38 10.27 -3.97
C THR A 63 -12.55 9.35 -4.25
N GLU A 64 -13.41 9.72 -5.20
CA GLU A 64 -14.56 8.89 -5.58
C GLU A 64 -14.16 7.71 -6.48
N ARG A 65 -13.20 7.92 -7.39
CA ARG A 65 -12.85 6.92 -8.41
C ARG A 65 -11.83 5.88 -7.94
N TRP A 66 -10.87 6.29 -7.13
CA TRP A 66 -9.78 5.46 -6.60
C TRP A 66 -9.90 5.42 -5.09
N ASN A 67 -11.09 5.02 -4.62
CA ASN A 67 -11.46 5.11 -3.22
C ASN A 67 -10.90 3.91 -2.44
N LEU A 68 -10.09 4.20 -1.42
CA LEU A 68 -9.46 3.16 -0.61
C LEU A 68 -10.49 2.29 0.14
N LEU A 69 -11.59 2.85 0.64
CA LEU A 69 -12.62 2.08 1.33
C LEU A 69 -13.33 1.12 0.37
N ASP A 70 -13.59 1.55 -0.86
CA ASP A 70 -14.20 0.69 -1.88
C ASP A 70 -13.24 -0.45 -2.28
N GLU A 71 -11.93 -0.19 -2.41
CA GLU A 71 -10.92 -1.22 -2.67
C GLU A 71 -10.82 -2.23 -1.52
N ILE A 72 -10.88 -1.76 -0.27
CA ILE A 72 -10.90 -2.63 0.91
C ILE A 72 -12.11 -3.57 0.85
N ARG A 73 -13.33 -3.02 0.66
CA ARG A 73 -14.57 -3.80 0.58
C ARG A 73 -14.58 -4.79 -0.59
N GLN A 74 -14.11 -4.37 -1.76
CA GLN A 74 -14.01 -5.23 -2.93
C GLN A 74 -13.03 -6.38 -2.71
N THR A 75 -11.89 -6.10 -2.08
CA THR A 75 -10.90 -7.14 -1.78
C THR A 75 -11.44 -8.12 -0.74
N GLU A 76 -12.08 -7.64 0.34
CA GLU A 76 -12.74 -8.52 1.31
C GLU A 76 -13.79 -9.41 0.65
N GLN A 77 -14.65 -8.85 -0.20
CA GLN A 77 -15.68 -9.63 -0.89
C GLN A 77 -15.05 -10.69 -1.81
N ALA A 78 -14.00 -10.33 -2.56
CA ALA A 78 -13.31 -11.27 -3.43
C ALA A 78 -12.68 -12.44 -2.64
N PHE A 79 -12.14 -12.17 -1.45
CA PHE A 79 -11.60 -13.22 -0.57
C PHE A 79 -12.71 -14.13 -0.03
N ARG A 80 -13.87 -13.57 0.36
CA ARG A 80 -15.04 -14.35 0.80
C ARG A 80 -15.59 -15.23 -0.33
N ASP A 81 -15.71 -14.69 -1.53
CA ASP A 81 -16.28 -15.40 -2.69
C ASP A 81 -15.37 -16.54 -3.19
N ALA A 82 -14.06 -16.39 -3.02
CA ALA A 82 -13.08 -17.36 -3.49
C ALA A 82 -12.84 -18.54 -2.52
N ASP A 83 -13.48 -18.53 -1.34
CA ASP A 83 -13.38 -19.57 -0.31
C ASP A 83 -11.91 -19.93 0.02
N TRP A 84 -11.06 -18.91 0.14
CA TRP A 84 -9.63 -19.09 0.36
C TRP A 84 -9.32 -19.54 1.79
N ASP A 85 -9.53 -20.84 2.03
CA ASP A 85 -9.30 -21.53 3.29
C ASP A 85 -7.83 -21.40 3.75
N GLY A 86 -7.63 -21.03 5.02
CA GLY A 86 -6.29 -20.86 5.62
C GLY A 86 -5.53 -19.59 5.26
N LEU A 87 -6.10 -18.70 4.44
CA LEU A 87 -5.58 -17.34 4.34
C LEU A 87 -5.95 -16.54 5.59
N PRO A 88 -5.11 -15.58 5.99
CA PRO A 88 -5.50 -14.69 7.06
C PRO A 88 -6.73 -13.91 6.58
N HIS A 89 -7.86 -14.14 7.25
CA HIS A 89 -9.12 -13.55 6.85
C HIS A 89 -9.00 -12.04 7.03
N PRO A 90 -9.41 -11.21 6.05
CA PRO A 90 -9.57 -9.77 6.25
C PRO A 90 -10.83 -9.52 7.07
N ASP A 91 -10.92 -10.16 8.23
CA ASP A 91 -11.91 -9.86 9.25
C ASP A 91 -11.34 -8.71 10.09
N THR A 92 -11.94 -7.54 9.96
CA THR A 92 -11.71 -6.42 10.86
C THR A 92 -12.24 -6.80 12.25
N GLY A 93 -11.39 -7.44 13.07
CA GLY A 93 -11.79 -7.98 14.38
C GLY A 93 -10.63 -8.18 15.36
N ALA A 94 -10.96 -8.48 16.62
CA ALA A 94 -10.07 -8.39 17.78
C ALA A 94 -8.82 -9.30 17.76
N GLU A 95 -8.73 -10.29 16.87
CA GLU A 95 -7.61 -11.26 16.78
C GLU A 95 -6.65 -10.99 15.62
N GLY A 96 -6.95 -9.98 14.81
CA GLY A 96 -6.04 -9.39 13.85
C GLY A 96 -6.80 -8.67 12.75
N VAL A 97 -6.20 -7.62 12.19
CA VAL A 97 -6.80 -6.85 11.09
C VAL A 97 -5.90 -7.00 9.89
N LEU A 98 -6.45 -7.39 8.73
CA LEU A 98 -5.79 -7.27 7.44
C LEU A 98 -6.49 -6.23 6.58
N ILE A 99 -5.82 -5.12 6.36
CA ILE A 99 -6.34 -4.03 5.52
C ILE A 99 -5.56 -4.01 4.21
N PRO A 100 -6.22 -4.20 3.05
CA PRO A 100 -5.62 -3.94 1.74
C PRO A 100 -4.96 -2.57 1.69
N ALA A 101 -3.66 -2.54 1.43
CA ALA A 101 -2.84 -1.33 1.48
C ALA A 101 -2.55 -0.75 0.09
N LEU A 102 -2.27 -1.66 -0.85
CA LEU A 102 -1.94 -1.39 -2.24
C LEU A 102 -2.16 -2.65 -3.08
N SER A 103 -2.16 -2.48 -4.40
CA SER A 103 -2.12 -3.57 -5.37
C SER A 103 -0.87 -3.50 -6.24
N THR A 104 -0.46 -4.65 -6.76
CA THR A 104 0.62 -4.75 -7.76
C THR A 104 0.06 -5.08 -9.14
N ASP A 105 0.84 -4.85 -10.20
CA ASP A 105 0.46 -5.19 -11.58
C ASP A 105 0.61 -6.68 -11.93
N ILE A 106 1.13 -7.49 -11.01
CA ILE A 106 1.45 -8.91 -11.19
C ILE A 106 0.72 -9.82 -10.21
N GLY A 107 -0.44 -9.39 -9.69
CA GLY A 107 -1.32 -10.26 -8.91
C GLY A 107 -1.02 -10.36 -7.41
N PHE A 108 0.13 -9.86 -6.93
CA PHE A 108 0.36 -9.73 -5.48
C PHE A 108 -0.54 -8.66 -4.87
N LYS A 109 -1.08 -8.98 -3.70
CA LYS A 109 -1.82 -8.04 -2.84
C LYS A 109 -1.01 -7.82 -1.56
N VAL A 110 -0.92 -6.55 -1.15
CA VAL A 110 -0.17 -6.17 0.04
C VAL A 110 -1.13 -5.58 1.05
N PHE A 111 -1.01 -6.04 2.29
CA PHE A 111 -1.90 -5.74 3.39
C PHE A 111 -1.13 -5.13 4.54
N LEU A 112 -1.77 -4.19 5.23
CA LEU A 112 -1.38 -3.80 6.58
C LEU A 112 -2.00 -4.80 7.54
N SER A 113 -1.17 -5.38 8.40
CA SER A 113 -1.59 -6.36 9.38
C SER A 113 -1.34 -5.86 10.79
N ARG A 114 -2.29 -6.15 11.68
CA ARG A 114 -2.05 -6.10 13.13
C ARG A 114 -2.39 -7.47 13.67
N SER A 115 -1.45 -8.14 14.33
CA SER A 115 -1.67 -9.47 14.91
C SER A 115 -1.17 -9.55 16.35
N PRO A 116 -1.70 -10.46 17.19
CA PRO A 116 -1.18 -10.68 18.54
C PRO A 116 0.29 -11.13 18.58
N ARG A 117 0.81 -11.65 17.46
CA ARG A 117 2.19 -12.17 17.35
C ARG A 117 3.22 -11.07 17.16
N THR A 118 2.82 -9.96 16.53
CA THR A 118 3.72 -8.87 16.16
C THR A 118 3.31 -7.61 16.93
N PRO A 119 4.12 -7.09 17.87
CA PRO A 119 3.80 -5.86 18.57
C PRO A 119 3.85 -4.68 17.59
N GLY A 120 2.69 -4.23 17.13
CA GLY A 120 2.54 -3.10 16.21
C GLY A 120 1.91 -3.50 14.88
N TRP A 121 2.07 -2.64 13.87
CA TRP A 121 1.68 -2.93 12.50
C TRP A 121 2.80 -3.69 11.77
N SER A 122 2.40 -4.65 10.94
CA SER A 122 3.24 -5.41 10.02
C SER A 122 2.70 -5.29 8.59
N VAL A 123 3.50 -5.73 7.61
CA VAL A 123 3.08 -5.82 6.21
C VAL A 123 2.95 -7.29 5.83
N VAL A 124 1.82 -7.68 5.28
CA VAL A 124 1.60 -9.03 4.74
C VAL A 124 1.52 -8.94 3.23
N VAL A 125 2.31 -9.75 2.53
CA VAL A 125 2.20 -9.89 1.07
C VAL A 125 1.58 -11.25 0.76
N HIS A 126 0.59 -11.25 -0.12
CA HIS A 126 -0.14 -12.43 -0.56
C HIS A 126 0.05 -12.62 -2.06
N ASP A 127 0.41 -13.84 -2.43
CA ASP A 127 0.43 -14.34 -3.80
C ASP A 127 -0.94 -14.88 -4.18
N ARG A 128 -1.61 -14.20 -5.11
CA ARG A 128 -2.92 -14.64 -5.61
C ARG A 128 -2.87 -15.97 -6.33
N ASP A 129 -1.79 -16.27 -7.04
CA ASP A 129 -1.73 -17.39 -7.98
C ASP A 129 -1.23 -18.66 -7.28
N GLU A 130 -0.27 -18.53 -6.37
CA GLU A 130 0.29 -19.67 -5.62
C GLU A 130 -0.33 -19.87 -4.22
N GLY A 131 -1.14 -18.92 -3.73
CA GLY A 131 -1.84 -19.01 -2.45
C GLY A 131 -0.95 -18.89 -1.21
N GLY A 132 0.28 -18.39 -1.38
CA GLY A 132 1.23 -18.13 -0.30
C GLY A 132 1.08 -16.74 0.32
N TYR A 133 1.43 -16.60 1.60
CA TYR A 133 1.57 -15.28 2.23
C TYR A 133 2.82 -15.19 3.11
N TRP A 134 3.34 -13.98 3.24
CA TRP A 134 4.52 -13.67 4.05
C TRP A 134 4.27 -12.44 4.91
N GLU A 135 4.49 -12.59 6.23
CA GLU A 135 4.41 -11.48 7.18
C GLU A 135 5.80 -10.86 7.40
N HIS A 136 5.90 -9.57 7.12
CA HIS A 136 7.07 -8.75 7.39
C HIS A 136 6.80 -7.92 8.65
N ALA A 137 7.45 -8.26 9.76
CA ALA A 137 7.34 -7.56 11.04
C ALA A 137 8.07 -6.20 11.02
N MET A 138 7.60 -5.29 10.15
CA MET A 138 8.13 -3.95 9.93
C MET A 138 7.02 -2.97 9.55
N SER A 139 7.31 -1.68 9.69
CA SER A 139 6.39 -0.60 9.28
C SER A 139 6.15 -0.57 7.76
N PHE A 140 5.08 0.09 7.33
CA PHE A 140 4.79 0.28 5.91
C PHE A 140 5.91 1.05 5.21
N ALA A 141 6.39 2.15 5.81
CA ALA A 141 7.45 2.96 5.23
C ALA A 141 8.77 2.17 5.08
N GLU A 142 9.08 1.31 6.05
CA GLU A 142 10.25 0.43 5.96
C GLU A 142 10.12 -0.59 4.84
N TRP A 143 8.96 -1.26 4.74
CA TRP A 143 8.68 -2.22 3.68
C TRP A 143 8.79 -1.54 2.30
N LEU A 144 8.21 -0.35 2.14
CA LEU A 144 8.27 0.41 0.89
C LEU A 144 9.70 0.84 0.57
N HIS A 145 10.46 1.33 1.54
CA HIS A 145 11.87 1.67 1.35
C HIS A 145 12.68 0.46 0.84
N ARG A 146 12.56 -0.68 1.51
CA ARG A 146 13.24 -1.93 1.14
C ARG A 146 12.85 -2.39 -0.27
N HIS A 147 11.56 -2.32 -0.61
CA HIS A 147 11.11 -2.58 -1.98
C HIS A 147 11.77 -1.62 -3.00
N LEU A 148 11.81 -0.32 -2.70
CA LEU A 148 12.37 0.67 -3.61
C LEU A 148 13.88 0.49 -3.81
N ILE A 149 14.62 -0.05 -2.85
CA ILE A 149 16.05 -0.38 -3.02
C ILE A 149 16.30 -1.79 -3.57
N GLY A 150 15.23 -2.54 -3.88
CA GLY A 150 15.32 -3.85 -4.52
C GLY A 150 15.47 -5.04 -3.58
N GLU A 151 15.21 -4.89 -2.28
CA GLU A 151 15.15 -6.04 -1.36
C GLU A 151 13.94 -6.94 -1.66
N GLU A 152 14.07 -8.23 -1.34
CA GLU A 152 13.05 -9.26 -1.53
C GLU A 152 11.94 -9.15 -0.48
N VAL A 153 11.00 -8.21 -0.68
CA VAL A 153 9.87 -7.97 0.23
C VAL A 153 8.49 -8.21 -0.39
N ILE A 154 8.41 -8.63 -1.65
CA ILE A 154 7.15 -9.03 -2.31
C ILE A 154 7.04 -10.55 -2.42
N HIS A 155 8.12 -11.23 -2.82
CA HIS A 155 8.12 -12.67 -3.01
C HIS A 155 9.49 -13.25 -2.60
N PRO A 156 9.55 -14.36 -1.84
CA PRO A 156 10.80 -15.04 -1.56
C PRO A 156 11.39 -15.57 -2.87
N ASN A 157 12.64 -15.21 -3.20
CA ASN A 157 13.30 -15.51 -4.48
C ASN A 157 12.93 -14.57 -5.65
N GLY A 158 12.30 -13.41 -5.39
CA GLY A 158 11.98 -12.42 -6.42
C GLY A 158 12.32 -11.00 -6.00
N THR A 159 13.27 -10.36 -6.71
CA THR A 159 13.54 -8.92 -6.58
C THR A 159 12.86 -8.15 -7.70
N TYR A 160 11.95 -7.25 -7.37
CA TYR A 160 11.36 -6.29 -8.32
C TYR A 160 12.09 -4.95 -8.22
N PHE A 161 13.33 -4.92 -8.70
CA PHE A 161 14.13 -3.70 -8.69
C PHE A 161 13.96 -2.92 -10.00
N TYR A 162 13.56 -1.66 -9.86
CA TYR A 162 13.48 -0.71 -10.95
C TYR A 162 14.65 0.27 -10.83
N PRO A 163 15.64 0.26 -11.75
CA PRO A 163 16.81 1.12 -11.66
C PRO A 163 16.50 2.58 -11.99
N GLY A 164 17.41 3.50 -11.62
CA GLY A 164 17.31 4.94 -11.88
C GLY A 164 16.36 5.66 -10.91
N PRO A 165 15.92 6.89 -11.19
CA PRO A 165 14.92 7.58 -10.37
C PRO A 165 13.58 6.83 -10.26
N VAL A 166 12.88 6.95 -9.12
CA VAL A 166 11.56 6.33 -8.96
C VAL A 166 10.55 7.02 -9.88
N LYS A 167 9.85 6.24 -10.70
CA LYS A 167 8.81 6.76 -11.59
C LYS A 167 7.47 6.84 -10.85
N LEU A 168 6.83 7.99 -10.92
CA LEU A 168 5.54 8.25 -10.29
C LEU A 168 4.53 8.70 -11.34
N LYS A 169 3.27 8.32 -11.16
CA LYS A 169 2.19 8.72 -12.06
C LYS A 169 0.87 8.78 -11.30
N HIS A 170 0.18 9.90 -11.35
CA HIS A 170 -1.17 10.01 -10.81
C HIS A 170 -2.14 9.09 -11.57
N LEU A 171 -3.07 8.49 -10.84
CA LEU A 171 -4.18 7.78 -11.46
C LEU A 171 -5.18 8.80 -12.06
N PRO A 172 -5.79 8.53 -13.22
CA PRO A 172 -6.71 9.47 -13.87
C PRO A 172 -8.03 9.57 -13.10
N MET A 173 -8.46 10.77 -12.73
CA MET A 173 -9.71 11.02 -12.00
C MET A 173 -10.93 10.97 -12.91
N SER A 174 -10.83 11.37 -14.17
CA SER A 174 -11.95 11.32 -15.13
C SER A 174 -11.68 10.40 -16.33
N PRO A 175 -12.72 9.85 -16.98
CA PRO A 175 -12.54 9.10 -18.23
C PRO A 175 -11.81 9.95 -19.28
N GLY A 176 -10.78 9.38 -19.90
CA GLY A 176 -9.98 10.06 -20.92
C GLY A 176 -8.92 11.04 -20.40
N GLU A 177 -8.81 11.26 -19.07
CA GLU A 177 -7.73 12.05 -18.50
C GLU A 177 -6.37 11.39 -18.77
N ARG A 178 -5.43 12.19 -19.29
CA ARG A 178 -4.05 11.76 -19.50
C ARG A 178 -3.18 12.36 -18.41
N THR A 179 -2.67 11.50 -17.53
CA THR A 179 -1.68 11.88 -16.52
C THR A 179 -0.27 11.67 -17.05
N VAL A 180 0.61 12.65 -16.83
CA VAL A 180 2.02 12.60 -17.23
C VAL A 180 2.83 12.05 -16.07
N PRO A 181 3.66 11.01 -16.27
CA PRO A 181 4.54 10.53 -15.23
C PRO A 181 5.65 11.54 -14.92
N TRP A 182 6.09 11.58 -13.66
CA TRP A 182 7.28 12.29 -13.24
C TRP A 182 8.25 11.32 -12.56
N HIS A 183 9.44 11.81 -12.23
CA HIS A 183 10.46 11.01 -11.57
C HIS A 183 10.89 11.71 -10.28
N GLY A 184 11.19 10.91 -9.25
CA GLY A 184 11.88 11.38 -8.07
C GLY A 184 13.33 11.78 -8.36
N PRO A 185 14.10 12.12 -7.32
CA PRO A 185 15.53 12.41 -7.46
C PRO A 185 16.34 11.20 -7.93
N GLU A 186 17.55 11.46 -8.41
CA GLU A 186 18.54 10.40 -8.65
C GLU A 186 18.84 9.67 -7.34
N ARG A 187 18.68 8.35 -7.38
CA ARG A 187 19.06 7.46 -6.29
C ARG A 187 20.53 7.17 -6.49
N GLY A 188 21.41 7.80 -5.70
CA GLY A 188 22.87 7.66 -5.80
C GLY A 188 23.42 6.28 -5.42
N MET A 189 22.72 5.22 -5.83
CA MET A 189 23.04 3.80 -5.64
C MET A 189 23.72 3.22 -6.87
#